data_AF-A0A496QW33-F1
#
_entry.id   AF-A0A496QW33-F1
#
_cell.length_a   1.000
_cell.length_b   1.000
_cell.length_c   1.000
_cell.angle_alpha   90.00
_cell.angle_beta   90.00
_cell.angle_gamma   90.00
#
_symmetry.space_group_name_H-M   'P 1'
#
loop_
_entity.id
_entity.type
_entity.pdbx_description
1 polymer ?
#
loop_
_entity_poly.entity_id
_entity_poly.type
_entity_poly.pdbx_seq_one_letter_code
_entity_poly.pdbx_strand_id
1 'polypeptide(L)'
;AKTASSAPEGAGGTSVTGIGLLAAAVAFGFGAIGAGIAIGNVGAAAMGAISEKPEIAGQALIFIALAEGLVVFGFITALMILGKV
;
A
#
# COMPACT_ATOMS: atom_id res chain seq x y z
N ALA A 1 9.15 -2.65 -25.55
CA ALA A 1 9.59 -3.47 -24.41
C ALA A 1 10.48 -2.62 -23.51
N LYS A 2 9.96 -2.12 -22.38
CA LYS A 2 10.72 -1.37 -21.38
C LYS A 2 11.24 -2.40 -20.39
N THR A 3 12.49 -2.80 -20.57
CA THR A 3 13.20 -3.80 -19.77
C THR A 3 13.17 -3.39 -18.30
N ALA A 4 12.55 -4.25 -17.49
CA ALA A 4 12.74 -4.28 -16.06
C ALA A 4 14.13 -4.86 -15.72
N SER A 5 14.59 -4.52 -14.52
CA SER A 5 15.78 -5.01 -13.83
C SER A 5 17.09 -4.26 -14.13
N SER A 6 17.39 -3.29 -13.28
CA SER A 6 18.75 -3.15 -12.75
C SER A 6 18.69 -3.39 -11.24
N ALA A 7 19.54 -4.32 -10.82
CA ALA A 7 19.72 -4.82 -9.46
C ALA A 7 20.22 -3.70 -8.51
N PRO A 8 20.36 -3.95 -7.20
CA PRO A 8 20.70 -2.88 -6.25
C PRO A 8 22.13 -2.41 -6.54
N GLU A 9 22.28 -1.16 -6.98
CA GLU A 9 23.59 -0.52 -7.05
C GLU A 9 24.11 -0.34 -5.63
N GLY A 10 25.08 -1.19 -5.27
CA GLY A 10 25.90 -1.00 -4.10
C GLY A 10 26.82 0.20 -4.26
N ALA A 11 27.05 0.83 -3.10
CA ALA A 11 28.19 1.68 -2.75
C ALA A 11 28.19 3.17 -3.16
N GLY A 12 28.41 4.00 -2.15
CA GLY A 12 29.43 5.06 -2.27
C GLY A 12 28.98 6.37 -2.88
N GLY A 13 27.86 6.92 -2.42
CA GLY A 13 27.48 8.30 -2.70
C GLY A 13 26.06 8.53 -2.23
N THR A 14 25.90 9.21 -1.10
CA THR A 14 24.58 9.65 -0.63
C THR A 14 24.06 10.74 -1.55
N SER A 15 23.64 10.38 -2.77
CA SER A 15 22.92 11.26 -3.65
C SER A 15 21.53 11.49 -3.06
N VAL A 16 21.04 12.73 -3.12
CA VAL A 16 19.69 13.10 -2.67
C VAL A 16 18.64 12.17 -3.32
N THR A 17 18.91 11.72 -4.54
CA THR A 17 18.13 10.73 -5.28
C THR A 17 18.06 9.37 -4.60
N GLY A 18 19.18 8.82 -4.13
CA GLY A 18 19.20 7.51 -3.45
C GLY A 18 18.40 7.51 -2.15
N ILE A 19 18.53 8.56 -1.33
CA ILE A 19 17.72 8.72 -0.12
C ILE A 19 16.24 8.88 -0.47
N GLY A 20 15.92 9.66 -1.50
CA GLY A 20 14.54 9.87 -1.95
C GLY A 20 13.85 8.57 -2.38
N LEU A 21 14.55 7.71 -3.14
CA LEU A 21 14.02 6.40 -3.53
C LEU A 21 13.79 5.48 -2.33
N LEU A 22 14.72 5.45 -1.37
CA LEU A 22 14.54 4.68 -0.14
C LEU A 22 13.36 5.20 0.69
N ALA A 23 13.22 6.52 0.82
CA ALA A 23 12.10 7.15 1.53
C ALA A 23 10.76 6.81 0.87
N ALA A 24 10.68 6.81 -0.47
CA ALA A 24 9.49 6.41 -1.21
C ALA A 24 9.13 4.94 -0.96
N ALA A 25 10.12 4.03 -1.00
CA ALA A 25 9.91 2.61 -0.72
C ALA A 25 9.42 2.35 0.71
N VAL A 26 9.99 3.04 1.69
CA VAL A 26 9.57 2.94 3.10
C VAL A 26 8.15 3.48 3.30
N ALA A 27 7.84 4.66 2.75
CA ALA A 27 6.51 5.27 2.88
C ALA A 27 5.39 4.36 2.34
N PHE A 28 5.57 3.79 1.15
CA PHE A 28 4.61 2.85 0.59
C PHE A 28 4.60 1.51 1.32
N GLY A 29 5.79 0.95 1.62
CA GLY A 29 5.92 -0.37 2.23
C GLY A 29 5.21 -0.48 3.58
N PHE A 30 5.43 0.49 4.48
CA PHE A 30 4.73 0.50 5.78
C PHE A 30 3.23 0.75 5.62
N GLY A 31 2.81 1.61 4.69
CA GLY A 31 1.40 1.82 4.37
C GLY A 31 0.71 0.54 3.89
N ALA A 32 1.36 -0.21 3.00
CA ALA A 32 0.85 -1.48 2.45
C ALA A 32 0.76 -2.58 3.52
N ILE A 33 1.74 -2.70 4.40
CA ILE A 33 1.71 -3.67 5.49
C ILE A 33 0.56 -3.36 6.46
N GLY A 34 0.42 -2.10 6.89
CA GLY A 34 -0.65 -1.69 7.80
C GLY A 34 -2.04 -1.90 7.19
N ALA A 35 -2.22 -1.51 5.93
CA ALA A 35 -3.46 -1.73 5.20
C ALA A 35 -3.77 -3.23 5.03
N GLY A 36 -2.79 -4.05 4.67
CA GLY A 36 -2.98 -5.49 4.48
C GLY A 36 -3.46 -6.19 5.76
N ILE A 37 -2.90 -5.83 6.92
CA ILE A 37 -3.36 -6.36 8.22
C ILE A 37 -4.79 -5.92 8.52
N ALA A 38 -5.10 -4.64 8.31
CA ALA A 38 -6.45 -4.12 8.53
C ALA A 38 -7.49 -4.78 7.61
N ILE A 39 -7.20 -4.88 6.31
CA ILE A 39 -8.06 -5.51 5.31
C ILE A 39 -8.25 -6.99 5.63
N GLY A 40 -7.20 -7.72 6.04
CA GLY A 40 -7.30 -9.12 6.42
C GLY A 40 -8.31 -9.35 7.55
N ASN A 41 -8.24 -8.52 8.59
CA ASN A 41 -9.15 -8.62 9.75
C ASN A 41 -10.59 -8.20 9.39
N VAL A 42 -10.76 -7.08 8.68
CA VAL A 42 -12.07 -6.58 8.27
C VAL A 42 -12.72 -7.54 7.27
N GLY A 43 -11.96 -8.07 6.32
CA GLY A 43 -12.41 -9.03 5.31
C GLY A 43 -12.87 -10.35 5.94
N ALA A 44 -12.14 -10.88 6.91
CA ALA A 44 -12.56 -12.09 7.63
C ALA A 44 -13.89 -11.90 8.37
N ALA A 45 -14.04 -10.78 9.09
CA ALA A 45 -15.29 -10.45 9.78
C ALA A 45 -16.45 -10.20 8.79
N ALA A 46 -16.17 -9.52 7.68
CA ALA A 46 -17.14 -9.26 6.62
C ALA A 46 -17.68 -10.56 6.00
N MET A 47 -16.80 -11.50 5.63
CA MET A 47 -17.22 -12.78 5.07
C MET A 47 -18.06 -13.61 6.05
N GLY A 48 -17.72 -13.57 7.34
CA GLY A 48 -18.55 -14.18 8.39
C GLY A 48 -19.95 -13.59 8.43
N ALA A 49 -20.06 -12.25 8.45
CA ALA A 49 -21.35 -11.57 8.49
C ALA A 49 -22.18 -11.78 7.20
N ILE A 50 -21.52 -11.81 6.04
CA ILE A 50 -22.16 -12.11 4.74
C ILE A 50 -22.72 -13.53 4.72
N SER A 51 -22.06 -14.49 5.39
CA SER A 51 -22.54 -15.87 5.45
C SER A 51 -23.87 -16.02 6.21
N GLU A 52 -24.12 -15.15 7.19
CA GLU A 52 -25.40 -15.10 7.93
C GLU A 52 -26.45 -14.23 7.22
N LYS A 53 -26.01 -13.13 6.63
CA LYS A 53 -26.88 -12.12 5.99
C LYS A 53 -26.29 -11.71 4.64
N PRO A 54 -26.63 -12.39 3.53
CA PRO A 54 -26.06 -12.04 2.23
C PRO A 54 -26.48 -10.65 1.76
N GLU A 55 -27.56 -10.09 2.29
CA GLU A 55 -28.08 -8.76 1.93
C GLU A 55 -27.12 -7.62 2.33
N ILE A 56 -26.25 -7.84 3.32
CA ILE A 56 -25.29 -6.84 3.79
C ILE A 56 -23.96 -6.85 3.02
N ALA A 57 -23.81 -7.69 2.00
CA ALA A 57 -22.56 -7.79 1.22
C ALA A 57 -22.11 -6.45 0.63
N GLY A 58 -23.05 -5.63 0.16
CA GLY A 58 -22.73 -4.28 -0.34
C GLY A 58 -22.15 -3.37 0.73
N GLN A 59 -22.71 -3.36 1.95
CA GLN A 59 -22.19 -2.57 3.07
C GLN A 59 -20.83 -3.09 3.55
N ALA A 60 -20.66 -4.42 3.58
CA ALA A 60 -19.41 -5.05 3.95
C ALA A 60 -18.26 -4.66 3.02
N LEU A 61 -18.52 -4.58 1.70
CA LEU A 61 -17.53 -4.12 0.72
C LEU A 61 -17.12 -2.65 0.94
N ILE A 62 -18.03 -1.78 1.39
CA ILE A 62 -17.70 -0.39 1.71
C ILE A 62 -16.69 -0.33 2.85
N PHE A 63 -16.90 -1.09 3.93
CA PHE A 63 -15.96 -1.12 5.05
C PHE A 63 -14.57 -1.64 4.67
N ILE A 64 -14.51 -2.64 3.78
CA ILE A 64 -13.25 -3.14 3.23
C ILE A 64 -12.56 -2.05 2.39
N ALA A 65 -13.31 -1.35 1.53
CA ALA A 65 -12.78 -0.25 0.73
C ALA A 65 -12.28 0.92 1.61
N LEU A 66 -12.94 1.21 2.73
CA LEU A 66 -12.45 2.22 3.67
C LEU A 66 -11.13 1.80 4.33
N ALA A 67 -10.94 0.50 4.60
CA ALA A 67 -9.66 -0.02 5.10
C ALA A 67 -8.54 0.09 4.04
N GLU A 68 -8.86 -0.07 2.76
CA GLU A 68 -7.92 0.11 1.65
C GLU A 68 -7.36 1.54 1.56
N GLY A 69 -8.13 2.55 1.98
CA GLY A 69 -7.71 3.96 1.95
C GLY A 69 -6.35 4.25 2.61
N LEU A 70 -5.95 3.45 3.61
CA LEU A 70 -4.63 3.57 4.24
C LEU A 70 -3.47 3.33 3.28
N VAL A 71 -3.59 2.38 2.34
CA VAL A 71 -2.52 2.12 1.36
C VAL A 71 -2.41 3.25 0.35
N VAL A 72 -3.55 3.88 0.03
CA VAL A 72 -3.62 4.98 -0.93
C VAL A 72 -2.82 6.18 -0.40
N PHE A 73 -2.88 6.48 0.89
CA PHE A 73 -2.06 7.55 1.48
C PHE A 73 -0.56 7.26 1.40
N GLY A 74 -0.13 6.02 1.67
CA GLY A 74 1.26 5.60 1.52
C GLY A 74 1.74 5.66 0.06
N PHE A 75 0.88 5.25 -0.87
CA PHE A 75 1.14 5.29 -2.31
C PHE A 75 1.26 6.73 -2.84
N ILE A 76 0.31 7.61 -2.50
CA ILE A 76 0.36 9.03 -2.87
C ILE A 76 1.62 9.69 -2.33
N THR A 77 1.98 9.41 -1.06
CA THR A 77 3.20 9.96 -0.45
C THR A 77 4.45 9.51 -1.21
N ALA A 78 4.54 8.23 -1.59
CA ALA A 78 5.64 7.73 -2.41
C ALA A 78 5.71 8.40 -3.79
N LEU A 79 4.57 8.63 -4.45
CA LEU A 79 4.51 9.36 -5.72
C LEU A 79 4.95 10.83 -5.57
N MET A 80 4.56 11.50 -4.47
CA MET A 80 4.99 12.87 -4.20
C MET A 80 6.50 12.97 -3.96
N ILE A 81 7.10 11.97 -3.31
CA ILE A 81 8.56 11.90 -3.14
C ILE A 81 9.22 11.70 -4.50
N LEU A 82 8.74 10.75 -5.29
CA LEU A 82 9.29 10.44 -6.61
C LEU A 82 9.17 11.61 -7.59
N GLY A 83 8.14 12.45 -7.48
CA GLY A 83 7.99 13.67 -8.28
C GLY A 83 8.92 14.82 -7.87
N LYS A 84 9.64 14.71 -6.75
CA LYS A 84 10.57 15.73 -6.23
C LYS A 84 12.04 15.30 -6.31
N VAL A 85 12.28 14.04 -6.61
CA VAL A 85 13.61 13.42 -6.76
C VAL A 85 14.03 13.49 -8.22
#